data_AF-A0A1G5JXU6-F1
#
_entry.id   AF-A0A1G5JXU6-F1
#
_cell.length_a   1.000
_cell.length_b   1.000
_cell.length_c   1.000
_cell.angle_alpha   90.00
_cell.angle_beta   90.00
_cell.angle_gamma   90.00
#
_symmetry.space_group_name_H-M   'P 1'
#
loop_
_entity.id
_entity.type
_entity.pdbx_description
1 polymer ?
#
loop_
_entity_poly.entity_id
_entity_poly.type
_entity_poly.pdbx_seq_one_letter_code
_entity_poly.pdbx_strand_id
1 'polypeptide(L)'
;MITSKFLNNVAEFVDSNISKVVLNKGEYEITDFLVKSASDNIVTLNYIVPNGSVAAINSIELKDSSNNGISDNTVYVPIHADTMMIQTIQVKEGI
;
A
#
# COMPACT_ATOMS: atom_id res chain seq x y z
N MET A 1 -8.82 -0.95 24.92
CA MET A 1 -7.44 -1.42 24.66
C MET A 1 -7.47 -2.85 24.19
N ILE A 2 -7.39 -3.01 22.88
CA ILE A 2 -7.39 -4.32 22.22
C ILE A 2 -6.01 -4.98 22.31
N THR A 3 -5.94 -6.31 22.27
CA THR A 3 -4.67 -7.03 22.41
C THR A 3 -3.79 -6.89 21.17
N SER A 4 -2.46 -6.84 21.35
CA SER A 4 -1.50 -6.78 20.23
C SER A 4 -1.65 -7.97 19.28
N LYS A 5 -1.98 -9.15 19.81
CA LYS A 5 -2.25 -10.34 18.98
C LYS A 5 -3.41 -10.10 18.03
N PHE A 6 -4.50 -9.51 18.52
CA PHE A 6 -5.64 -9.21 17.67
C PHE A 6 -5.32 -8.13 16.63
N LEU A 7 -4.59 -7.08 17.00
CA LEU A 7 -4.12 -6.07 16.04
C LEU A 7 -3.25 -6.69 14.94
N ASN A 8 -2.37 -7.63 15.30
CA ASN A 8 -1.56 -8.35 14.33
C ASN A 8 -2.40 -9.22 13.40
N ASN A 9 -3.39 -9.95 13.92
CA ASN A 9 -4.31 -10.72 13.08
C ASN A 9 -5.07 -9.82 12.08
N VAL A 10 -5.46 -8.60 12.51
CA VAL A 10 -6.09 -7.64 11.61
C VAL A 10 -5.10 -7.12 10.57
N ALA A 11 -3.83 -6.90 10.93
CA ALA A 11 -2.79 -6.54 9.96
C ALA A 11 -2.56 -7.65 8.93
N GLU A 12 -2.50 -8.91 9.34
CA GLU A 12 -2.43 -10.07 8.44
C GLU A 12 -3.65 -10.15 7.52
N PHE A 13 -4.85 -9.89 8.06
CA PHE A 13 -6.07 -9.80 7.24
C PHE A 13 -5.96 -8.68 6.20
N VAL A 14 -5.56 -7.47 6.59
CA VAL A 14 -5.38 -6.34 5.66
C VAL A 14 -4.36 -6.69 4.57
N ASP A 15 -3.21 -7.25 4.95
CA ASP A 15 -2.19 -7.72 4.01
C ASP A 15 -2.77 -8.71 3.00
N SER A 16 -3.50 -9.74 3.45
CA SER A 16 -4.08 -10.74 2.55
C SER A 16 -5.08 -10.16 1.54
N ASN A 17 -5.74 -9.04 1.87
CA ASN A 17 -6.71 -8.39 0.98
C ASN A 17 -6.06 -7.46 -0.05
N ILE A 18 -4.87 -6.91 0.23
CA ILE A 18 -4.18 -6.02 -0.71
C ILE A 18 -3.71 -6.80 -1.94
N SER A 19 -4.29 -6.52 -3.10
CA SER A 19 -3.92 -7.17 -4.37
C SER A 19 -3.06 -6.29 -5.26
N LYS A 20 -3.25 -4.96 -5.21
CA LYS A 20 -2.48 -4.02 -6.01
C LYS A 20 -2.41 -2.62 -5.41
N VAL A 21 -1.40 -1.88 -5.83
CA VAL A 21 -1.27 -0.43 -5.65
C VAL A 21 -1.70 0.25 -6.93
N VAL A 22 -2.49 1.30 -6.82
CA VAL A 22 -2.97 2.10 -7.94
C VAL A 22 -2.51 3.54 -7.75
N LEU A 23 -1.77 4.07 -8.71
CA LEU A 23 -1.27 5.43 -8.70
C LEU A 23 -2.20 6.35 -9.50
N ASN A 24 -2.32 7.60 -9.06
CA ASN A 24 -3.03 8.68 -9.76
C ASN A 24 -4.44 8.29 -10.24
N LYS A 25 -5.22 7.63 -9.37
CA LYS A 25 -6.61 7.21 -9.66
C LYS A 25 -6.75 6.31 -10.89
N GLY A 26 -5.79 5.41 -11.10
CA GLY A 26 -5.87 4.38 -12.15
C GLY A 26 -4.92 4.60 -13.33
N GLU A 27 -4.05 5.60 -13.29
CA GLU A 27 -3.07 5.85 -14.36
C GLU A 27 -2.03 4.73 -14.45
N TYR A 28 -1.66 4.15 -13.31
CA TYR A 28 -0.71 3.04 -13.26
C TYR A 28 -1.06 2.07 -12.12
N GLU A 29 -0.94 0.77 -12.39
CA GLU A 29 -1.20 -0.29 -11.42
C GLU A 29 0.04 -1.13 -11.18
N ILE A 30 0.26 -1.49 -9.92
CA ILE A 30 1.38 -2.31 -9.48
C ILE A 30 0.80 -3.53 -8.77
N THR A 31 0.99 -4.70 -9.38
CA THR A 31 0.65 -6.01 -8.81
C THR A 31 1.87 -6.74 -8.28
N ASP A 32 3.06 -6.33 -8.69
CA ASP A 32 4.32 -6.96 -8.32
C ASP A 32 4.95 -6.26 -7.12
N PHE A 33 4.93 -6.95 -5.97
CA PHE A 33 5.53 -6.49 -4.74
C PHE A 33 6.89 -7.15 -4.54
N LEU A 34 7.92 -6.34 -4.24
CA LEU A 34 9.21 -6.84 -3.78
C LEU A 34 9.12 -7.42 -2.37
N VAL A 35 8.35 -6.76 -1.51
CA VAL A 35 8.04 -7.21 -0.15
C VAL A 35 6.57 -6.93 0.11
N LYS A 36 5.89 -7.92 0.68
CA LYS A 36 4.54 -7.80 1.19
C LYS A 36 4.43 -8.68 2.43
N SER A 37 4.28 -8.05 3.60
CA SER A 37 4.29 -8.74 4.88
C SER A 37 3.54 -7.96 5.95
N ALA A 38 2.87 -8.67 6.86
CA ALA A 38 2.31 -8.13 8.09
C ALA A 38 3.05 -8.69 9.31
N SER A 39 3.53 -7.80 10.17
CA SER A 39 4.14 -8.15 11.46
C SER A 39 4.01 -6.99 12.43
N ASP A 40 3.91 -7.28 13.73
CA ASP A 40 3.80 -6.26 14.77
C ASP A 40 2.75 -5.19 14.44
N ASN A 41 1.56 -5.66 14.02
CA ASN A 41 0.43 -4.81 13.63
C ASN A 41 0.73 -3.76 12.54
N ILE A 42 1.77 -3.98 11.74
CA ILE A 42 2.19 -3.15 10.63
C ILE A 42 2.23 -3.99 9.35
N VAL A 43 1.53 -3.54 8.31
CA VAL A 43 1.68 -4.07 6.96
C VAL A 43 2.76 -3.27 6.24
N THR A 44 3.74 -3.95 5.67
CA THR A 44 4.81 -3.33 4.89
C THR A 44 4.71 -3.80 3.44
N LEU A 45 4.59 -2.83 2.53
CA LEU A 45 4.63 -3.02 1.10
C LEU A 45 5.89 -2.36 0.55
N ASN A 46 6.61 -3.07 -0.30
CA ASN A 46 7.74 -2.52 -1.04
C ASN A 46 7.55 -2.82 -2.52
N TYR A 47 7.64 -1.79 -3.35
CA TYR A 47 7.40 -1.89 -4.78
C TYR A 47 8.22 -0.87 -5.56
N ILE A 48 8.42 -1.14 -6.84
CA ILE A 48 9.15 -0.23 -7.75
C ILE A 48 8.12 0.52 -8.58
N VAL A 49 8.31 1.84 -8.69
CA VAL A 49 7.65 2.68 -9.67
C VAL A 49 8.67 2.92 -10.79
N PRO A 50 8.50 2.30 -11.97
CA PRO A 50 9.43 2.48 -13.07
C PRO A 50 9.42 3.93 -13.59
N ASN A 51 10.57 4.39 -14.08
CA ASN A 51 10.65 5.67 -14.76
C ASN A 51 9.72 5.68 -15.98
N GLY A 52 8.99 6.78 -16.15
CA GLY A 52 8.05 6.96 -17.25
C GLY A 52 6.70 6.28 -17.08
N SER A 53 6.43 5.58 -15.96
CA SER A 53 5.07 5.08 -15.68
C SER A 53 4.11 6.22 -15.35
N VAL A 54 4.56 7.17 -14.52
CA VAL A 54 3.89 8.43 -14.20
C VAL A 54 4.95 9.51 -14.00
N ALA A 55 4.64 10.77 -14.35
CA ALA A 55 5.58 11.89 -14.14
C ALA A 55 5.68 12.29 -12.66
N ALA A 56 4.57 12.23 -11.94
CA ALA A 56 4.49 12.46 -10.50
C ALA A 56 3.32 11.66 -9.92
N ILE A 57 3.51 11.12 -8.72
CA ILE A 57 2.48 10.44 -7.94
C ILE A 57 1.77 11.49 -7.09
N ASN A 58 0.48 11.68 -7.36
CA ASN A 58 -0.42 12.59 -6.65
C ASN A 58 -1.38 11.83 -5.72
N SER A 59 -1.65 10.57 -6.02
CA SER A 59 -2.42 9.69 -5.14
C SER A 59 -1.92 8.26 -5.19
N ILE A 60 -2.05 7.57 -4.07
CA ILE A 60 -1.75 6.15 -3.92
C ILE A 60 -2.99 5.49 -3.32
N GLU A 61 -3.56 4.55 -4.06
CA GLU A 61 -4.69 3.74 -3.65
C GLU A 61 -4.24 2.28 -3.47
N LEU A 62 -4.75 1.60 -2.46
CA LEU A 62 -4.61 0.16 -2.31
C LEU A 62 -5.94 -0.48 -2.67
N LYS A 63 -5.92 -1.52 -3.52
CA LYS A 63 -7.14 -2.22 -3.94
C LYS A 63 -7.05 -3.71 -3.72
N ASP A 64 -8.20 -4.32 -3.48
CA ASP A 64 -8.37 -5.76 -3.48
C ASP A 64 -8.49 -6.32 -4.91
N SER A 65 -8.63 -7.64 -5.02
CA SER A 65 -8.75 -8.37 -6.28
C SER A 65 -10.05 -8.07 -7.02
N SER A 66 -11.05 -7.52 -6.34
CA SER A 66 -12.34 -7.08 -6.89
C SER A 66 -12.38 -5.59 -7.22
N ASN A 67 -11.23 -4.90 -7.20
CA ASN A 67 -11.08 -3.45 -7.39
C ASN A 67 -11.73 -2.58 -6.30
N ASN A 68 -12.07 -3.11 -5.13
CA ASN A 68 -12.54 -2.29 -4.02
C ASN A 68 -11.35 -1.56 -3.37
N GLY A 69 -11.59 -0.32 -2.94
CA GLY A 69 -10.59 0.49 -2.25
C GLY A 69 -10.40 0.05 -0.79
N ILE A 70 -9.16 -0.22 -0.42
CA ILE A 70 -8.73 -0.52 0.96
C ILE A 70 -8.22 0.76 1.63
N SER A 71 -7.46 1.56 0.89
CA SER A 71 -6.86 2.82 1.38
C SER A 71 -6.70 3.78 0.21
N ASP A 72 -6.82 5.07 0.51
CA ASP A 72 -6.48 6.17 -0.38
C ASP A 72 -5.59 7.16 0.38
N ASN A 73 -4.55 7.65 -0.28
CA ASN A 73 -3.65 8.65 0.27
C ASN A 73 -3.26 9.67 -0.80
N THR A 74 -3.47 10.95 -0.50
CA THR A 74 -3.05 12.06 -1.36
C THR A 74 -1.60 12.43 -1.00
N VAL A 75 -0.71 12.33 -1.98
CA VAL A 75 0.73 12.56 -1.82
C VAL A 75 1.26 13.41 -2.97
N TYR A 76 2.54 13.79 -2.94
CA TYR A 76 3.20 14.36 -4.11
C TYR A 76 4.63 13.85 -4.19
N VAL A 77 4.90 12.97 -5.16
CA VAL A 77 6.23 12.38 -5.38
C VAL A 77 6.59 12.47 -6.86
N PRO A 78 7.53 13.35 -7.26
CA PRO A 78 8.01 13.40 -8.64
C PRO A 78 8.88 12.18 -8.97
N ILE A 79 8.69 11.59 -10.15
CA ILE A 79 9.41 10.39 -10.60
C ILE A 79 10.30 10.76 -11.79
N HIS A 80 11.62 10.69 -11.58
CA HIS A 80 12.63 11.00 -12.61
C HIS A 80 13.50 9.79 -12.99
N ALA A 81 13.43 8.73 -12.20
CA ALA A 81 14.14 7.46 -12.35
C ALA A 81 13.33 6.36 -11.67
N ASP A 82 13.71 5.09 -11.89
CA ASP A 82 13.10 3.96 -11.19
C ASP A 82 13.20 4.17 -9.69
N THR A 83 12.05 4.23 -9.02
CA THR A 83 11.95 4.63 -7.62
C THR A 83 11.39 3.48 -6.80
N MET A 84 12.16 3.00 -5.82
CA MET A 84 11.67 2.03 -4.84
C MET A 84 10.88 2.76 -3.74
N MET A 85 9.64 2.35 -3.54
CA MET A 85 8.71 2.94 -2.57
C MET A 85 8.40 1.94 -1.46
N ILE A 86 8.59 2.38 -0.22
CA ILE A 86 8.20 1.63 0.98
C ILE A 86 6.95 2.29 1.55
N GLN A 87 5.88 1.51 1.68
CA GLN A 87 4.62 1.94 2.26
C GLN A 87 4.30 1.08 3.48
N THR A 88 4.11 1.72 4.63
CA THR A 88 3.76 1.06 5.89
C THR A 88 2.36 1.45 6.32
N ILE A 89 1.54 0.48 6.70
CA ILE A 89 0.17 0.66 7.18
C ILE A 89 0.12 0.13 8.60
N GLN A 90 -0.07 1.04 9.56
CA GLN A 90 -0.18 0.66 10.96
C GLN A 90 -1.64 0.41 11.35
N VAL A 91 -1.94 -0.78 11.84
CA VAL A 91 -3.22 -1.12 12.44
C VAL A 91 -3.20 -0.70 13.91
N LYS A 92 -4.21 0.08 14.32
CA LYS A 92 -4.40 0.58 15.68
C LYS A 92 -5.88 0.62 16.05
N GLU A 93 -6.17 0.61 17.34
CA GLU A 93 -7.53 0.86 17.85
C GLU A 93 -7.97 2.28 17.46
N GLY A 94 -9.21 2.41 16.98
CA GLY A 94 -9.83 3.71 16.73
C GLY A 94 -10.10 4.43 18.05
N ILE A 95 -9.96 5.76 18.05
CA ILE A 95 -10.26 6.62 19.19
C ILE A 95 -11.76 6.94 19.18
#